data_AF-A0A0N8KP22-F1
#
_entry.id   AF-A0A0N8KP22-F1
#
_cell.length_a   1.000
_cell.length_b   1.000
_cell.length_c   1.000
_cell.angle_alpha   90.00
_cell.angle_beta   90.00
_cell.angle_gamma   90.00
#
_symmetry.space_group_name_H-M   'P 1'
#
loop_
_entity.id
_entity.type
_entity.pdbx_description
1 polymer ?
#
loop_
_entity_poly.entity_id
_entity_poly.type
_entity_poly.pdbx_seq_one_letter_code
_entity_poly.pdbx_strand_id
1 'polypeptide(L)' 'MGIKRKEYEDALEPLTLELVSMARWVKATGARIVVLFEGRDTAGKGGAISAVRARLNPRQCRTVALSKPSED' A
#
# COMPACT_ATOMS: atom_id res chain seq x y z
N MET A 1 8.82 21.46 7.34
CA MET A 1 9.02 20.81 8.65
C MET A 1 8.17 19.55 8.65
N GLY A 2 8.79 18.37 8.69
CA GLY A 2 8.09 17.09 8.61
C GLY A 2 7.80 16.52 10.01
N ILE A 3 6.88 15.56 10.08
CA ILE A 3 6.63 14.75 11.28
C ILE A 3 7.93 14.04 11.70
N LYS A 4 8.19 13.95 13.01
CA LYS A 4 9.31 13.17 13.53
C LYS A 4 9.06 11.68 13.34
N ARG A 5 10.12 10.88 13.17
CA ARG A 5 9.99 9.42 12.93
C ARG A 5 9.09 8.74 13.96
N LYS A 6 9.29 9.02 15.25
CA LYS A 6 8.47 8.46 16.32
C LYS A 6 6.99 8.79 16.16
N GLU A 7 6.67 10.07 15.93
CA GLU A 7 5.29 10.52 15.72
C GLU A 7 4.65 9.87 14.48
N TYR A 8 5.44 9.64 13.41
CA TYR A 8 4.99 8.91 12.23
C TYR A 8 4.67 7.45 12.54
N GLU A 9 5.56 6.77 13.27
CA GLU A 9 5.39 5.36 13.65
C GLU A 9 4.17 5.18 14.57
N ASP A 10 4.03 6.07 15.56
CA ASP A 10 2.90 6.10 16.49
C ASP A 10 1.57 6.33 15.72
N ALA A 11 1.57 7.18 14.67
CA ALA A 11 0.40 7.39 13.82
C ALA A 11 0.11 6.22 12.84
N LEU A 12 1.13 5.46 12.44
CA LEU A 12 1.01 4.35 11.50
C LEU A 12 0.45 3.09 12.15
N GLU A 13 0.63 2.92 13.45
CA GLU A 13 0.18 1.76 14.21
C GLU A 13 -1.34 1.53 14.14
N PRO A 14 -2.23 2.50 14.46
CA PRO A 14 -3.68 2.27 14.35
C PRO A 14 -4.11 2.02 12.89
N LEU A 15 -3.48 2.68 11.92
CA LEU A 15 -3.77 2.48 10.49
C LEU A 15 -3.39 1.06 10.03
N THR A 16 -2.35 0.48 10.63
CA THR A 16 -1.94 -0.90 10.35
C THR A 16 -3.03 -1.90 10.75
N LEU A 17 -3.66 -1.69 11.91
CA LEU A 17 -4.75 -2.55 12.39
C LEU A 17 -5.98 -2.47 11.47
N GLU A 18 -6.36 -1.26 11.06
CA GLU A 18 -7.48 -1.06 10.14
C GLU A 18 -7.20 -1.67 8.76
N LEU A 19 -5.97 -1.53 8.25
CA LEU A 19 -5.56 -2.10 6.97
C LEU A 19 -5.64 -3.64 6.97
N VAL A 20 -5.23 -4.28 8.06
CA VAL A 20 -5.35 -5.74 8.24
C VAL A 20 -6.82 -6.16 8.34
N SER A 21 -7.64 -5.40 9.07
CA SER A 21 -9.07 -5.66 9.21
C SER A 21 -9.79 -5.55 7.86
N MET A 22 -9.49 -4.52 7.07
CA MET A 22 -9.96 -4.37 5.69
C MET A 22 -9.54 -5.57 4.83
N ALA A 23 -8.29 -6.01 4.89
CA ALA A 23 -7.83 -7.17 4.10
C ALA A 23 -8.53 -8.49 4.49
N ARG A 24 -8.87 -8.67 5.78
CA ARG A 24 -9.70 -9.79 6.25
C ARG A 24 -11.11 -9.70 5.69
N TRP A 25 -11.71 -8.51 5.72
CA TRP A 25 -13.04 -8.26 5.14
C TRP A 25 -13.06 -8.55 3.63
N VAL A 26 -12.08 -8.06 2.86
CA VAL A 26 -11.94 -8.32 1.41
C VAL A 26 -11.95 -9.82 1.14
N LYS A 27 -11.21 -10.60 1.93
CA LYS A 27 -11.17 -12.06 1.81
C LYS A 27 -12.52 -12.71 2.15
N ALA A 28 -13.16 -12.26 3.21
CA ALA A 28 -14.42 -12.84 3.68
C ALA A 28 -15.58 -12.56 2.72
N THR A 29 -15.60 -11.39 2.07
CA THR A 29 -16.68 -10.98 1.17
C THR A 29 -16.42 -11.32 -0.29
N GLY A 30 -15.18 -11.62 -0.67
CA GLY A 30 -14.78 -11.76 -2.07
C GLY A 30 -14.69 -10.42 -2.81
N ALA A 31 -14.70 -9.29 -2.10
CA ALA A 31 -14.47 -7.98 -2.69
C ALA A 31 -13.09 -7.89 -3.38
N ARG A 32 -12.92 -6.91 -4.26
CA ARG A 32 -11.67 -6.66 -4.98
C ARG A 32 -11.31 -5.19 -4.88
N ILE A 33 -10.08 -4.89 -4.49
CA ILE A 33 -9.58 -3.51 -4.32
C ILE A 33 -8.38 -3.31 -5.24
N VAL A 34 -8.36 -2.17 -5.94
CA VAL A 34 -7.22 -1.69 -6.73
C VAL A 34 -6.85 -0.31 -6.19
N VAL A 35 -5.56 -0.10 -5.94
CA VAL A 35 -5.00 1.19 -5.52
C VAL A 35 -3.98 1.63 -6.57
N LEU A 36 -4.24 2.77 -7.20
CA LEU A 36 -3.34 3.37 -8.19
C LEU A 36 -2.46 4.41 -7.51
N PHE A 37 -1.15 4.34 -7.73
CA PHE A 37 -0.18 5.31 -7.23
C PHE A 37 0.40 6.10 -8.41
N GLU A 38 -0.03 7.36 -8.54
CA GLU A 38 0.45 8.30 -9.55
C GLU A 38 1.29 9.43 -8.93
N GLY A 39 2.12 10.07 -9.76
CA GLY A 39 2.90 11.23 -9.35
C GLY A 39 4.24 11.32 -10.08
N ARG A 40 4.92 12.46 -9.95
CA ARG A 40 6.23 12.70 -10.58
C ARG A 40 7.30 11.73 -10.05
N ASP A 41 8.41 11.68 -10.76
CA ASP A 41 9.61 11.03 -10.26
C ASP A 41 9.99 11.62 -8.90
N THR A 42 10.56 10.76 -8.05
CA THR A 42 10.94 11.07 -6.66
C THR A 42 9.82 11.53 -5.70
N ALA A 43 8.54 11.52 -6.12
CA ALA A 43 7.40 11.89 -5.27
C ALA A 43 7.10 10.92 -4.10
N GLY A 44 7.88 9.84 -3.94
CA GLY A 44 7.72 8.92 -2.80
C GLY A 44 6.74 7.74 -3.02
N LYS A 45 6.29 7.50 -4.26
CA LYS A 45 5.35 6.41 -4.61
C LYS A 45 5.78 5.04 -4.08
N GLY A 46 7.05 4.67 -4.28
CA GLY A 46 7.59 3.38 -3.83
C GLY A 46 7.59 3.22 -2.30
N GLY A 47 7.81 4.31 -1.56
CA GLY A 47 7.72 4.32 -0.10
C GLY A 47 6.30 4.08 0.38
N ALA A 48 5.32 4.75 -0.25
CA ALA A 48 3.90 4.56 0.07
C ALA A 48 3.43 3.12 -0.22
N ILE A 49 3.80 2.56 -1.38
CA ILE A 49 3.53 1.16 -1.72
C ILE A 49 4.13 0.22 -0.67
N SER A 50 5.38 0.47 -0.26
CA SER A 50 6.08 -0.35 0.72
C SER A 50 5.42 -0.29 2.11
N ALA A 51 4.97 0.89 2.54
CA ALA A 51 4.29 1.07 3.81
C ALA A 51 2.98 0.27 3.89
N VAL A 52 2.19 0.26 2.80
CA VAL A 52 0.96 -0.55 2.70
C VAL A 52 1.29 -2.04 2.63
N ARG A 53 2.17 -2.44 1.70
CA ARG A 53 2.51 -3.85 1.45
C ARG A 53 3.13 -4.53 2.67
N ALA A 54 3.98 -3.84 3.42
CA ALA A 54 4.70 -4.41 4.56
C ALA A 54 3.78 -4.85 5.71
N ARG A 55 2.52 -4.39 5.73
CA ARG A 55 1.53 -4.72 6.76
C ARG A 55 0.53 -5.80 6.34
N LEU A 56 0.52 -6.18 5.06
CA LEU A 56 -0.45 -7.11 4.49
C LEU A 56 0.18 -8.47 4.18
N ASN A 57 -0.64 -9.52 4.20
CA ASN A 57 -0.22 -10.84 3.74
C ASN A 57 0.14 -10.77 2.24
N PRO A 58 1.35 -11.18 1.82
CA PRO A 58 1.78 -11.09 0.42
C PRO A 58 0.95 -11.96 -0.53
N ARG A 59 0.20 -12.95 -0.01
CA ARG A 59 -0.75 -13.75 -0.80
C ARG A 59 -2.06 -13.02 -1.11
N GLN A 60 -2.35 -11.93 -0.40
CA GLN A 60 -3.58 -11.14 -0.54
C GLN A 60 -3.32 -9.78 -1.22
N CYS A 61 -2.08 -9.30 -1.20
CA CYS A 61 -1.68 -8.02 -1.78
C CYS A 61 -0.61 -8.23 -2.84
N ARG A 62 -0.90 -7.81 -4.08
CA ARG A 62 0.04 -7.81 -5.20
C ARG A 62 0.42 -6.38 -5.56
N THR A 63 1.71 -6.14 -5.76
CA THR A 63 2.21 -4.91 -6.38
C THR A 63 2.45 -5.19 -7.86
N VAL A 64 1.92 -4.33 -8.72
CA VAL A 64 2.11 -4.41 -10.17
C VAL A 64 2.91 -3.18 -10.61
N ALA A 65 4.05 -3.42 -11.25
CA ALA A 65 4.83 -2.41 -11.94
C ALA A 65 4.87 -2.81 -13.42
N LEU A 66 4.11 -2.09 -14.25
CA LEU A 66 4.05 -2.36 -15.67
C LEU A 66 5.32 -1.84 -16.35
N SER A 67 5.89 -2.65 -17.24
CA SER A 67 6.94 -2.20 -18.15
C SER A 67 6.35 -1.33 -19.26
N LYS A 68 7.23 -0.80 -20.11
CA LYS A 68 6.79 -0.23 -21.40
C LYS A 68 5.87 -1.23 -22.12
N PRO A 69 4.77 -0.76 -22.75
CA PRO A 69 3.93 -1.61 -23.59
C PRO A 69 4.74 -2.37 -24.65
N SER A 70 4.33 -3.59 -24.98
CA SER A 70 4.83 -4.36 -26.13
C SER A 70 4.34 -3.75 -27.45
N GLU A 71 5.05 -4.05 -28.55
CA GLU A 71 4.81 -3.49 -29.88
C GLU A 71 3.82 -4.31 -30.74
N ASP A 72 2.82 -4.98 -30.15
CA ASP A 72 1.85 -5.75 -30.95
C ASP A 72 1.12 -4.89 -32.00
#